data_AF-T1H0Q6-F1
#
_entry.id   AF-T1H0Q6-F1
#
_cell.length_a   1.000
_cell.length_b   1.000
_cell.length_c   1.000
_cell.angle_alpha   90.00
_cell.angle_beta   90.00
_cell.angle_gamma   90.00
#
_symmetry.space_group_name_H-M   'P 1'
#
loop_
_entity.id
_entity.type
_entity.pdbx_description
1 polymer ?
#
loop_
_entity_poly.entity_id
_entity_poly.type
_entity_poly.pdbx_seq_one_letter_code
_entity_poly.pdbx_strand_id
1 'polypeptide(L)'
;MHDLRKMYSEIDIKVADPVVAFCETVVETSSLKCFAETPNKKNKITMIAEPLEKGLAEDIENETVSINWNKKKIGEFFQVNYDWDLLAARSIWAFGPDTTGPNILVDDTLPSEVDKSLLTSVKDSIVQGFQWGTREGPLCEEPIRNVKFKILDAVIANEALHRGGGQVIPTARRVAYSAFLMATPRLMEPYNFVEVQAPADCVSAVYTVLARRRGHVTQDAPVS
;
A
#
# COMPACT_ATOMS: atom_id res chain seq x y z
N MET A 1 -29.00 0.88 -7.30
CA MET A 1 -29.73 -0.31 -7.81
C MET A 1 -31.07 0.00 -8.47
N HIS A 2 -31.80 1.06 -8.07
CA HIS A 2 -33.05 1.44 -8.72
C HIS A 2 -32.86 1.73 -10.21
N ASP A 3 -31.92 2.62 -10.54
CA ASP A 3 -31.71 3.10 -11.90
C ASP A 3 -31.27 1.97 -12.84
N LEU A 4 -30.32 1.14 -12.40
CA LEU A 4 -29.86 -0.01 -13.18
C LEU A 4 -31.03 -0.95 -13.54
N ARG A 5 -31.90 -1.25 -12.57
CA ARG A 5 -33.04 -2.16 -12.78
C ARG A 5 -34.17 -1.55 -13.61
N LYS A 6 -34.49 -0.27 -13.39
CA LYS A 6 -35.73 0.34 -13.91
C LYS A 6 -35.53 1.36 -15.03
N MET A 7 -34.42 2.08 -15.03
CA MET A 7 -34.17 3.14 -16.01
C MET A 7 -33.35 2.66 -17.21
N TYR A 8 -32.42 1.72 -16.99
CA TYR A 8 -31.42 1.39 -18.01
C TYR A 8 -31.51 -0.01 -18.61
N SER A 9 -31.97 -1.02 -17.86
CA SER A 9 -31.81 -2.41 -18.32
C SER A 9 -33.09 -3.24 -18.44
N GLU A 10 -34.26 -2.81 -17.93
CA GLU A 10 -35.54 -3.55 -18.01
C GLU A 10 -35.47 -5.07 -17.75
N ILE A 11 -34.46 -5.53 -16.99
CA ILE A 11 -34.24 -6.94 -16.65
C ILE A 11 -34.27 -7.15 -15.14
N ASP A 12 -34.64 -8.36 -14.74
CA ASP A 12 -34.59 -8.80 -13.34
C ASP A 12 -33.16 -9.08 -12.90
N ILE A 13 -32.65 -8.26 -11.99
CA ILE A 13 -31.28 -8.37 -11.47
C ILE A 13 -31.29 -8.98 -10.07
N LYS A 14 -30.66 -10.14 -9.90
CA LYS A 14 -30.36 -10.73 -8.59
C LYS A 14 -29.17 -10.00 -7.95
N VAL A 15 -29.29 -9.66 -6.67
CA VAL A 15 -28.26 -8.93 -5.91
C VAL A 15 -27.83 -9.81 -4.74
N ALA A 16 -26.52 -9.95 -4.58
CA ALA A 16 -25.92 -10.65 -3.45
C ALA A 16 -25.97 -9.79 -2.18
N ASP A 17 -25.72 -10.40 -1.03
CA ASP A 17 -25.56 -9.65 0.22
C ASP A 17 -24.38 -8.68 0.11
N PRO A 18 -24.52 -7.44 0.64
CA PRO A 18 -23.47 -6.44 0.54
C PRO A 18 -22.24 -6.89 1.34
N VAL A 19 -21.08 -6.84 0.69
CA VAL A 19 -19.77 -7.08 1.29
C VAL A 19 -18.95 -5.80 1.27
N VAL A 20 -17.92 -5.73 2.10
CA VAL A 20 -16.97 -4.62 2.14
C VAL A 20 -15.69 -4.98 1.42
N ALA A 21 -15.03 -3.99 0.83
CA ALA A 21 -13.65 -4.14 0.37
C ALA A 21 -12.73 -4.15 1.59
N PHE A 22 -11.81 -5.09 1.63
CA PHE A 22 -10.75 -5.13 2.63
C PHE A 22 -9.51 -4.41 2.11
N CYS A 23 -8.54 -4.17 2.98
CA CYS A 23 -7.17 -3.91 2.56
C CYS A 23 -6.23 -4.93 3.19
N GLU A 24 -5.06 -5.11 2.62
CA GLU A 24 -4.04 -6.01 3.13
C GLU A 24 -2.89 -5.22 3.77
N THR A 25 -2.37 -5.64 4.92
CA THR A 25 -1.28 -4.95 5.61
C THR A 25 -0.30 -5.93 6.26
N VAL A 26 0.82 -5.41 6.76
CA VAL A 26 1.84 -6.16 7.50
C VAL A 26 1.97 -5.59 8.91
N VAL A 27 2.30 -6.44 9.87
CA VAL A 27 2.46 -6.00 11.28
C VAL A 27 3.93 -5.97 11.68
N GLU A 28 4.77 -6.76 11.03
CA GLU A 28 6.18 -6.93 11.37
C GLU A 28 7.04 -6.81 10.12
N THR A 29 8.33 -6.57 10.29
CA THR A 29 9.26 -6.63 9.17
C THR A 29 9.39 -8.07 8.67
N SER A 30 9.51 -8.25 7.35
CA SER A 30 9.70 -9.58 6.76
C SER A 30 10.88 -10.32 7.39
N SER A 31 10.63 -11.54 7.86
CA SER A 31 11.62 -12.39 8.53
C SER A 31 12.83 -12.75 7.66
N LEU A 32 12.64 -12.74 6.34
CA LEU A 32 13.65 -13.10 5.35
C LEU A 32 13.70 -12.06 4.23
N LYS A 33 14.91 -11.80 3.73
CA LYS A 33 15.12 -11.04 2.49
C LYS A 33 14.61 -11.88 1.32
N CYS A 34 13.51 -11.47 0.72
CA CYS A 34 12.88 -12.19 -0.37
C CYS A 34 13.46 -11.75 -1.70
N PHE A 35 13.64 -12.68 -2.64
CA PHE A 35 14.11 -12.35 -3.98
C PHE A 35 13.25 -12.99 -5.06
N ALA A 36 13.24 -12.38 -6.24
CA ALA A 36 12.68 -12.99 -7.44
C ALA A 36 13.63 -12.81 -8.63
N GLU A 37 13.71 -13.85 -9.45
CA GLU A 37 14.52 -13.85 -10.67
C GLU A 37 13.64 -13.78 -11.92
N THR A 38 14.07 -13.04 -12.93
CA THR A 38 13.37 -12.98 -14.22
C THR A 38 13.38 -14.35 -14.90
N PRO A 39 12.40 -14.67 -15.77
CA PRO A 39 12.37 -15.94 -16.50
C PRO A 39 13.67 -16.27 -17.25
N ASN A 40 14.36 -15.26 -17.77
CA ASN A 40 15.66 -15.41 -18.43
C ASN A 40 16.86 -15.61 -17.48
N LYS A 41 16.64 -15.58 -16.15
CA LYS A 41 17.65 -15.70 -15.08
C LYS A 41 18.78 -14.67 -15.12
N LYS A 42 18.55 -13.53 -15.78
CA LYS A 42 19.55 -12.45 -15.91
C LYS A 42 19.35 -11.31 -14.93
N ASN A 43 18.20 -11.22 -14.29
CA ASN A 43 17.92 -10.19 -13.30
C ASN A 43 17.36 -10.82 -12.03
N LYS A 44 17.79 -10.29 -10.88
CA LYS A 44 17.33 -10.68 -9.55
C LYS A 44 17.05 -9.42 -8.76
N ILE A 45 15.88 -9.33 -8.15
CA ILE A 45 15.50 -8.21 -7.29
C ILE A 45 15.23 -8.77 -5.90
N THR A 46 15.78 -8.14 -4.87
CA THR A 46 15.62 -8.53 -3.47
C THR A 46 14.91 -7.43 -2.70
N MET A 47 13.80 -7.76 -2.02
CA MET A 47 13.04 -6.82 -1.21
C MET A 47 12.73 -7.36 0.19
N ILE A 48 12.48 -6.43 1.11
CA ILE A 48 11.78 -6.66 2.37
C ILE A 48 10.54 -5.76 2.45
N ALA A 49 9.57 -6.17 3.26
CA ALA A 49 8.41 -5.37 3.58
C ALA A 49 8.41 -5.07 5.09
N GLU A 50 8.06 -3.86 5.47
CA GLU A 50 7.92 -3.42 6.86
C GLU A 50 6.63 -2.57 7.00
N PRO A 51 6.00 -2.56 8.19
CA PRO A 51 4.86 -1.68 8.43
C PRO A 51 5.28 -0.20 8.31
N LEU A 52 4.41 0.63 7.74
CA LEU A 52 4.59 2.08 7.76
C LEU A 52 4.41 2.65 9.16
N GLU A 53 5.05 3.79 9.40
CA GLU A 53 4.86 4.57 10.61
C GLU A 53 3.42 5.09 10.72
N LYS A 54 2.92 5.18 11.95
CA LYS A 54 1.54 5.60 12.21
C LYS A 54 1.30 7.04 11.71
N GLY A 55 0.22 7.25 10.95
CA GLY A 55 -0.13 8.57 10.39
C GLY A 55 0.38 8.78 8.96
N LEU A 56 1.40 8.03 8.53
CA LEU A 56 2.06 8.28 7.25
C LEU A 56 1.20 7.90 6.05
N ALA A 57 0.43 6.82 6.13
CA ALA A 57 -0.51 6.50 5.06
C ALA A 57 -1.61 7.55 4.92
N GLU A 58 -2.15 8.04 6.04
CA GLU A 58 -3.14 9.09 6.03
C GLU A 58 -2.58 10.38 5.41
N ASP A 59 -1.34 10.75 5.73
CA ASP A 59 -0.68 11.92 5.15
C ASP A 59 -0.47 11.79 3.63
N ILE A 60 -0.16 10.60 3.13
CA ILE A 60 -0.01 10.34 1.69
C ILE A 60 -1.37 10.45 0.98
N GLU A 61 -2.42 9.86 1.55
CA GLU A 61 -3.77 9.87 0.97
C GLU A 61 -4.40 11.26 1.00
N ASN A 62 -4.13 12.04 2.06
CA ASN A 62 -4.54 13.44 2.17
C ASN A 62 -3.68 14.39 1.32
N GLU A 63 -2.76 13.86 0.49
CA GLU A 63 -1.86 14.62 -0.37
C GLU A 63 -0.97 15.63 0.38
N THR A 64 -0.74 15.40 1.68
CA THR A 64 0.16 16.21 2.50
C THR A 64 1.60 16.04 2.05
N VAL A 65 1.93 14.89 1.46
CA VAL A 65 3.18 14.61 0.76
C VAL A 65 2.90 14.14 -0.66
N SER A 66 3.74 14.57 -1.62
CA SER A 66 3.64 14.15 -3.01
C SER A 66 4.98 13.70 -3.54
N ILE A 67 4.99 12.59 -4.29
CA ILE A 67 6.18 12.06 -4.95
C ILE A 67 6.75 13.01 -6.02
N ASN A 68 5.92 13.93 -6.53
CA ASN A 68 6.31 14.92 -7.54
C ASN A 68 7.10 16.10 -6.95
N TRP A 69 7.17 16.21 -5.61
CA TRP A 69 7.97 17.23 -4.97
C TRP A 69 9.46 17.03 -5.22
N ASN A 70 10.23 18.10 -5.05
CA ASN A 70 11.67 17.98 -5.10
C ASN A 70 12.16 17.06 -3.96
N LYS A 71 13.24 16.31 -4.22
CA LYS A 71 13.79 15.35 -3.24
C LYS A 71 14.20 16.00 -1.91
N LYS A 72 14.51 17.30 -1.92
CA LYS A 72 14.89 18.05 -0.71
C LYS A 72 13.70 18.21 0.23
N LYS A 73 12.55 18.67 -0.29
CA LYS A 73 11.30 18.87 0.43
C LYS A 73 10.70 17.55 0.91
N ILE A 74 10.77 16.49 0.09
CA ILE A 74 10.41 15.14 0.52
C ILE A 74 11.32 14.72 1.69
N GLY A 75 12.64 14.85 1.54
CA GLY A 75 13.59 14.54 2.60
C GLY A 75 13.29 15.27 3.92
N GLU A 76 13.04 16.58 3.85
CA GLU A 76 12.68 17.42 5.01
C GLU A 76 11.37 16.98 5.66
N PHE A 77 10.34 16.64 4.87
CA PHE A 77 9.05 16.17 5.40
C PHE A 77 9.22 14.88 6.21
N PHE A 78 9.86 13.87 5.63
CA PHE A 78 10.07 12.57 6.28
C PHE A 78 11.02 12.65 7.46
N GLN A 79 12.02 13.54 7.42
CA GLN A 79 12.93 13.76 8.54
C GLN A 79 12.23 14.44 9.72
N VAL A 80 11.42 15.48 9.48
CA VAL A 80 10.79 16.28 10.55
C VAL A 80 9.60 15.57 11.18
N ASN A 81 8.77 14.89 10.38
CA ASN A 81 7.51 14.31 10.86
C ASN A 81 7.63 12.85 11.31
N TYR A 82 8.62 12.12 10.77
CA TYR A 82 8.72 10.67 10.93
C TYR A 82 10.14 10.20 11.33
N ASP A 83 11.06 11.12 11.62
CA ASP A 83 12.45 10.83 12.03
C ASP A 83 13.22 9.94 11.03
N TRP A 84 12.90 10.02 9.74
CA TRP A 84 13.64 9.27 8.72
C TRP A 84 15.03 9.84 8.49
N ASP A 85 15.97 8.94 8.23
CA ASP A 85 17.28 9.34 7.71
C ASP A 85 17.15 10.00 6.33
N LEU A 86 17.94 11.04 6.12
CA LEU A 86 17.90 11.84 4.90
C LEU A 86 18.22 11.02 3.64
N LEU A 87 19.08 9.99 3.76
CA LEU A 87 19.41 9.09 2.66
C LEU A 87 18.20 8.24 2.29
N ALA A 88 17.54 7.62 3.28
CA ALA A 88 16.36 6.80 3.06
C ALA A 88 15.20 7.62 2.46
N ALA A 89 14.95 8.81 2.99
CA ALA A 89 13.87 9.69 2.52
C ALA A 89 14.09 10.18 1.08
N ARG A 90 15.34 10.42 0.66
CA ARG A 90 15.67 10.82 -0.73
C ARG A 90 15.66 9.66 -1.73
N SER A 91 15.66 8.44 -1.22
CA SER A 91 15.61 7.21 -2.00
C SER A 91 14.20 6.63 -2.16
N ILE A 92 13.17 7.39 -1.80
CA ILE A 92 11.78 7.05 -2.13
C ILE A 92 11.62 7.09 -3.65
N TRP A 93 11.10 6.00 -4.21
CA TRP A 93 10.91 5.84 -5.64
C TRP A 93 9.49 6.10 -6.08
N ALA A 94 8.51 5.63 -5.31
CA ALA A 94 7.10 5.76 -5.63
C ALA A 94 6.23 5.56 -4.38
N PHE A 95 5.02 6.13 -4.46
CA PHE A 95 3.89 5.68 -3.67
C PHE A 95 3.06 4.68 -4.48
N GLY A 96 2.31 3.81 -3.81
CA GLY A 96 1.53 2.75 -4.45
C GLY A 96 0.22 2.45 -3.70
N PRO A 97 -0.85 2.00 -4.38
CA PRO A 97 -0.89 1.56 -5.79
C PRO A 97 -0.85 2.66 -6.84
N ASP A 98 -1.27 3.87 -6.49
CA ASP A 98 -1.22 5.02 -7.38
C ASP A 98 -0.27 6.10 -6.81
N THR A 99 -0.23 7.28 -7.41
CA THR A 99 0.68 8.37 -6.99
C THR A 99 0.44 8.89 -5.57
N THR A 100 -0.73 8.61 -5.00
CA THR A 100 -1.19 8.99 -3.65
C THR A 100 -1.59 7.77 -2.83
N GLY A 101 -1.13 6.57 -3.23
CA GLY A 101 -1.48 5.34 -2.53
C GLY A 101 -0.71 5.16 -1.21
N PRO A 102 -1.31 4.51 -0.20
CA PRO A 102 -0.81 4.42 1.18
C PRO A 102 0.33 3.40 1.37
N ASN A 103 1.25 3.29 0.42
CA ASN A 103 2.41 2.40 0.46
C ASN A 103 3.63 3.11 -0.12
N ILE A 104 4.84 2.74 0.31
CA ILE A 104 6.08 3.37 -0.12
C ILE A 104 7.04 2.33 -0.70
N LEU A 105 7.63 2.63 -1.86
CA LEU A 105 8.79 1.90 -2.38
C LEU A 105 10.07 2.73 -2.16
N VAL A 106 11.05 2.14 -1.49
CA VAL A 106 12.34 2.76 -1.15
C VAL A 106 13.50 1.95 -1.74
N ASP A 107 14.49 2.63 -2.30
CA ASP A 107 15.79 2.05 -2.65
C ASP A 107 16.76 2.15 -1.47
N ASP A 108 17.00 1.03 -0.82
CA ASP A 108 17.93 0.90 0.31
C ASP A 108 19.19 0.11 -0.11
N THR A 109 19.52 0.12 -1.40
CA THR A 109 20.72 -0.55 -1.94
C THR A 109 21.96 0.33 -1.76
N LEU A 110 23.10 -0.28 -1.43
CA LEU A 110 24.38 0.41 -1.31
C LEU A 110 25.04 0.57 -2.69
N PRO A 111 25.57 1.77 -3.05
CA PRO A 111 26.26 1.98 -4.33
C PRO A 111 27.50 1.11 -4.55
N SER A 112 28.06 0.54 -3.47
CA SER A 112 29.19 -0.40 -3.52
C SER A 112 28.77 -1.81 -3.92
N GLU A 113 27.49 -2.16 -3.75
CA GLU A 113 26.96 -3.52 -3.98
C GLU A 113 26.17 -3.59 -5.29
N VAL A 114 25.44 -2.51 -5.61
CA VAL A 114 24.57 -2.44 -6.78
C VAL A 114 24.98 -1.29 -7.69
N ASP A 115 25.11 -1.57 -8.98
CA ASP A 115 25.28 -0.53 -10.01
C ASP A 115 24.01 0.32 -10.11
N LYS A 116 24.07 1.53 -9.52
CA LYS A 116 22.96 2.49 -9.50
C LYS A 116 22.50 2.91 -10.89
N SER A 117 23.38 2.91 -11.90
CA SER A 117 23.01 3.27 -13.27
C SER A 117 22.11 2.18 -13.89
N LEU A 118 22.47 0.92 -13.68
CA LEU A 118 21.68 -0.23 -14.13
C LEU A 118 20.36 -0.33 -13.36
N LEU A 119 20.39 -0.15 -12.04
CA LEU A 119 19.18 -0.17 -11.22
C LEU A 119 18.21 0.96 -11.62
N THR A 120 18.71 2.17 -11.84
CA THR A 120 17.87 3.31 -12.26
C THR A 120 17.24 3.08 -13.64
N SER A 121 17.92 2.40 -14.55
CA SER A 121 17.37 2.12 -15.89
C SER A 121 16.14 1.21 -15.89
N VAL A 122 15.95 0.39 -14.84
CA VAL A 122 14.78 -0.49 -14.68
C VAL A 122 13.80 0.05 -13.64
N LYS A 123 14.05 1.23 -13.07
CA LYS A 123 13.24 1.85 -12.03
C LYS A 123 11.76 1.88 -12.40
N ASP A 124 11.43 2.37 -13.59
CA ASP A 124 10.02 2.52 -14.01
C ASP A 124 9.31 1.17 -14.13
N SER A 125 10.02 0.11 -14.53
CA SER A 125 9.48 -1.24 -14.58
C SER A 125 9.26 -1.83 -13.18
N ILE A 126 10.16 -1.53 -12.24
CA ILE A 126 10.01 -1.95 -10.84
C ILE A 126 8.83 -1.21 -10.20
N VAL A 127 8.73 0.11 -10.40
CA VAL A 127 7.62 0.94 -9.91
C VAL A 127 6.28 0.43 -10.45
N GLN A 128 6.18 0.14 -11.75
CA GLN A 128 4.97 -0.42 -12.35
C GLN A 128 4.59 -1.77 -11.73
N GLY A 129 5.57 -2.68 -11.54
CA GLY A 129 5.33 -3.97 -10.90
C GLY A 129 4.92 -3.85 -9.44
N PHE A 130 5.53 -2.91 -8.71
CA PHE A 130 5.17 -2.57 -7.34
C PHE A 130 3.76 -2.02 -7.25
N GLN A 131 3.42 -0.99 -8.03
CA GLN A 131 2.10 -0.36 -8.05
C GLN A 131 0.99 -1.38 -8.40
N TRP A 132 1.24 -2.19 -9.42
CA TRP A 132 0.35 -3.30 -9.78
C TRP A 132 0.20 -4.30 -8.62
N GLY A 133 1.31 -4.71 -8.01
CA GLY A 133 1.30 -5.59 -6.85
C GLY A 133 0.47 -5.02 -5.70
N THR A 134 0.69 -3.76 -5.32
CA THR A 134 -0.06 -3.12 -4.23
C THR A 134 -1.52 -2.84 -4.55
N ARG A 135 -1.92 -2.86 -5.83
CA ARG A 135 -3.33 -2.66 -6.21
C ARG A 135 -4.16 -3.92 -5.99
N GLU A 136 -3.57 -5.07 -6.29
CA GLU A 136 -4.26 -6.36 -6.17
C GLU A 136 -3.92 -7.08 -4.87
N GLY A 137 -2.74 -6.92 -4.26
CA GLY A 137 -2.39 -7.67 -3.04
C GLY A 137 -2.29 -9.20 -3.24
N PRO A 138 -1.56 -9.92 -2.36
CA PRO A 138 -1.41 -11.38 -2.46
C PRO A 138 -2.40 -12.23 -1.65
N LEU A 139 -3.20 -11.69 -0.73
CA LEU A 139 -4.07 -12.51 0.13
C LEU A 139 -5.44 -12.77 -0.50
N CYS A 140 -6.12 -11.72 -0.96
CA CYS A 140 -7.51 -11.77 -1.39
C CYS A 140 -7.81 -10.93 -2.64
N GLU A 141 -6.78 -10.55 -3.40
CA GLU A 141 -6.93 -9.69 -4.58
C GLU A 141 -7.49 -8.28 -4.25
N GLU A 142 -7.20 -7.79 -3.04
CA GLU A 142 -7.56 -6.45 -2.56
C GLU A 142 -6.34 -5.54 -2.31
N PRO A 143 -6.50 -4.21 -2.32
CA PRO A 143 -5.40 -3.27 -2.19
C PRO A 143 -4.55 -3.45 -0.91
N ILE A 144 -3.24 -3.34 -1.05
CA ILE A 144 -2.30 -3.26 0.06
C ILE A 144 -2.36 -1.85 0.68
N ARG A 145 -2.26 -1.75 2.01
CA ARG A 145 -2.23 -0.50 2.78
C ARG A 145 -1.19 -0.58 3.89
N ASN A 146 -0.57 0.56 4.22
CA ASN A 146 0.34 0.71 5.37
C ASN A 146 1.64 -0.10 5.24
N VAL A 147 2.17 -0.27 4.03
CA VAL A 147 3.38 -1.08 3.81
C VAL A 147 4.50 -0.31 3.13
N LYS A 148 5.71 -0.46 3.67
CA LYS A 148 6.95 0.05 3.11
C LYS A 148 7.77 -1.10 2.55
N PHE A 149 8.06 -1.02 1.26
CA PHE A 149 8.89 -1.98 0.54
C PHE A 149 10.28 -1.39 0.35
N LYS A 150 11.31 -2.09 0.81
CA LYS A 150 12.71 -1.71 0.63
C LYS A 150 13.38 -2.65 -0.35
N ILE A 151 13.97 -2.10 -1.40
CA ILE A 151 14.89 -2.83 -2.29
C ILE A 151 16.24 -2.87 -1.61
N LEU A 152 16.72 -4.07 -1.28
CA LEU A 152 17.99 -4.26 -0.57
C LEU A 152 19.13 -4.63 -1.50
N ASP A 153 18.83 -5.34 -2.58
CA ASP A 153 19.82 -5.80 -3.56
C ASP A 153 19.16 -5.98 -4.93
N ALA A 154 19.93 -5.77 -5.99
CA ALA A 154 19.49 -5.98 -7.36
C ALA A 154 20.66 -6.36 -8.28
N VAL A 155 20.55 -7.53 -8.92
CA VAL A 155 21.42 -7.94 -10.02
C VAL A 155 20.66 -7.65 -11.31
N ILE A 156 21.16 -6.74 -12.14
CA ILE A 156 20.50 -6.30 -13.38
C ILE A 156 21.40 -6.60 -14.58
N ALA A 157 20.83 -7.12 -15.66
CA ALA A 157 21.56 -7.42 -16.88
C ALA A 157 22.08 -6.15 -17.57
N ASN A 158 23.30 -6.21 -18.12
CA ASN A 158 23.88 -5.06 -18.84
C ASN A 158 23.12 -4.73 -20.14
N GLU A 159 22.74 -5.76 -20.90
CA GLU A 159 22.05 -5.59 -22.17
C GLU A 159 20.57 -5.28 -21.97
N ALA A 160 20.09 -4.20 -22.58
CA ALA A 160 18.69 -3.74 -22.48
C ALA A 160 17.67 -4.82 -22.88
N LEU A 161 18.02 -5.68 -23.85
CA LEU A 161 17.17 -6.78 -24.32
C LEU A 161 16.79 -7.74 -23.19
N HIS A 162 17.67 -7.93 -22.20
CA HIS A 162 17.46 -8.88 -21.10
C HIS A 162 16.72 -8.29 -19.89
N ARG A 163 16.42 -6.99 -19.91
CA ARG A 163 15.76 -6.27 -18.82
C ARG A 163 14.56 -5.44 -19.29
N GLY A 164 13.94 -5.87 -20.38
CA GLY A 164 12.69 -5.27 -20.87
C GLY A 164 11.55 -5.41 -19.85
N GLY A 165 10.58 -4.49 -19.92
CA GLY A 165 9.48 -4.39 -18.94
C GLY A 165 8.69 -5.70 -18.75
N GLY A 166 8.45 -6.46 -19.82
CA GLY A 166 7.76 -7.76 -19.73
C GLY A 166 8.49 -8.84 -18.90
N GLN A 167 9.79 -8.66 -18.61
CA GLN A 167 10.55 -9.50 -17.68
C GLN A 167 10.52 -8.93 -16.27
N VAL A 168 10.81 -7.62 -16.14
CA VAL A 168 11.03 -6.96 -14.85
C VAL A 168 9.73 -6.71 -14.09
N ILE A 169 8.67 -6.22 -14.75
CA ILE A 169 7.39 -5.88 -14.12
C ILE A 169 6.77 -7.06 -13.35
N PRO A 170 6.54 -8.24 -13.96
CA PRO A 170 5.98 -9.38 -13.23
C PRO A 170 6.94 -9.89 -12.14
N THR A 171 8.25 -9.77 -12.35
CA THR A 171 9.26 -10.17 -11.35
C THR A 171 9.21 -9.25 -10.12
N ALA A 172 9.11 -7.93 -10.33
CA ALA A 172 8.95 -6.92 -9.29
C ALA A 172 7.66 -7.13 -8.48
N ARG A 173 6.54 -7.45 -9.15
CA ARG A 173 5.28 -7.82 -8.50
C ARG A 173 5.46 -9.05 -7.59
N ARG A 174 6.06 -10.12 -8.10
CA ARG A 174 6.26 -11.35 -7.32
C ARG A 174 7.18 -11.17 -6.11
N VAL A 175 8.23 -10.37 -6.21
CA VAL A 175 9.11 -10.11 -5.06
C VAL A 175 8.40 -9.26 -4.01
N ALA A 176 7.57 -8.28 -4.41
CA ALA A 176 6.73 -7.53 -3.48
C ALA A 176 5.78 -8.46 -2.71
N TYR A 177 5.11 -9.39 -3.41
CA TYR A 177 4.26 -10.39 -2.76
C TYR A 177 5.03 -11.32 -1.82
N SER A 178 6.20 -11.79 -2.24
CA SER A 178 7.03 -12.66 -1.40
C SER A 178 7.46 -11.93 -0.12
N ALA A 179 7.90 -10.68 -0.25
CA ALA A 179 8.28 -9.83 0.88
C ALA A 179 7.09 -9.58 1.82
N PHE A 180 5.92 -9.27 1.27
CA PHE A 180 4.69 -9.04 2.03
C PHE A 180 4.23 -10.29 2.80
N LEU A 181 4.21 -11.46 2.15
CA LEU A 181 3.79 -12.71 2.77
C LEU A 181 4.72 -13.16 3.91
N MET A 182 5.99 -12.76 3.87
CA MET A 182 6.97 -13.03 4.93
C MET A 182 6.93 -12.03 6.10
N ALA A 183 6.11 -10.98 6.02
CA ALA A 183 6.02 -9.86 6.96
C ALA A 183 4.79 -9.94 7.89
N THR A 184 4.33 -11.16 8.20
CA THR A 184 3.16 -11.39 9.08
C THR A 184 1.91 -10.64 8.58
N PRO A 185 1.36 -11.03 7.41
CA PRO A 185 0.28 -10.31 6.77
C PRO A 185 -1.05 -10.38 7.54
N ARG A 186 -1.87 -9.33 7.41
CA ARG A 186 -3.20 -9.16 8.05
C ARG A 186 -4.19 -8.46 7.11
N LEU A 187 -5.48 -8.72 7.33
CA LEU A 187 -6.56 -7.98 6.68
C LEU A 187 -6.96 -6.77 7.53
N MET A 188 -7.27 -5.67 6.85
CA MET A 188 -7.82 -4.45 7.41
C MET A 188 -9.29 -4.34 7.00
N GLU A 189 -10.17 -4.27 7.99
CA GLU A 189 -11.59 -3.98 7.81
C GLU A 189 -11.81 -2.46 7.76
N PRO A 190 -12.67 -1.93 6.87
CA PRO A 190 -13.06 -0.53 6.91
C PRO A 190 -13.93 -0.25 8.14
N TYR A 191 -13.61 0.81 8.87
CA TYR A 191 -14.40 1.32 9.98
C TYR A 191 -15.15 2.58 9.56
N ASN A 192 -16.47 2.59 9.78
CA ASN A 192 -17.29 3.78 9.53
C ASN A 192 -17.36 4.64 10.78
N PHE A 193 -17.18 5.95 10.62
CA PHE A 193 -17.55 6.92 11.62
C PHE A 193 -19.07 7.12 11.56
N VAL A 194 -19.76 6.93 12.69
CA VAL A 194 -21.22 7.02 12.77
C VAL A 194 -21.59 8.12 13.76
N GLU A 195 -22.25 9.15 13.26
CA GLU A 195 -22.87 10.19 14.08
C GLU A 195 -24.35 9.83 14.29
N VAL A 196 -24.78 9.77 15.56
CA VAL A 196 -26.16 9.44 15.92
C VAL A 196 -26.75 10.59 16.72
N GLN A 197 -27.80 11.19 16.19
CA GLN A 197 -28.62 12.15 16.94
C GLN A 197 -29.81 11.42 17.54
N ALA A 198 -29.88 11.41 18.86
CA ALA A 198 -30.93 10.72 19.59
C ALA A 198 -31.41 11.57 20.78
N PRO A 199 -32.70 11.44 21.17
CA PRO A 199 -33.17 11.91 22.46
C PRO A 199 -32.37 11.32 23.62
N ALA A 200 -32.32 12.04 24.76
CA ALA A 200 -31.52 11.65 25.92
C ALA A 200 -31.88 10.27 26.50
N ASP A 201 -33.16 9.88 26.43
CA ASP A 201 -33.67 8.59 26.86
C ASP A 201 -33.25 7.43 25.93
N CYS A 202 -32.95 7.72 24.67
CA CYS A 202 -32.56 6.73 23.66
C CYS A 202 -31.06 6.45 23.62
N VAL A 203 -30.22 7.23 24.30
CA VAL A 203 -28.75 7.07 24.27
C VAL A 203 -28.35 5.64 24.67
N SER A 204 -28.91 5.10 25.75
CA SER A 204 -28.62 3.73 26.21
C SER A 204 -28.96 2.64 25.18
N ALA A 205 -30.01 2.86 24.37
CA ALA A 205 -30.38 1.95 23.30
C ALA A 205 -29.37 1.99 22.15
N VAL A 206 -28.83 3.18 21.82
CA VAL A 206 -27.77 3.33 20.81
C VAL A 206 -26.51 2.54 21.22
N TYR A 207 -26.07 2.68 22.46
CA TYR A 207 -24.93 1.89 23.00
C TYR A 207 -25.17 0.39 22.86
N THR A 208 -26.38 -0.07 23.17
CA THR A 208 -26.75 -1.49 23.08
C THR A 208 -26.66 -2.00 21.64
N VAL A 209 -27.10 -1.21 20.66
CA VAL A 209 -27.03 -1.57 19.24
C VAL A 209 -25.58 -1.60 18.75
N LEU A 210 -24.76 -0.61 19.12
CA LEU A 210 -23.35 -0.54 18.73
C LEU A 210 -22.53 -1.70 19.32
N ALA A 211 -22.75 -2.03 20.60
CA ALA A 211 -22.04 -3.13 21.28
C ALA A 211 -22.25 -4.48 20.58
N ARG A 212 -23.44 -4.73 20.03
CA ARG A 212 -23.75 -5.96 19.26
C ARG A 212 -23.05 -6.02 17.89
N ARG A 213 -22.48 -4.91 17.41
CA ARG A 213 -21.87 -4.77 16.09
C ARG A 213 -20.37 -4.44 16.14
N ARG A 214 -19.70 -4.72 17.27
CA ARG A 214 -18.29 -4.36 17.53
C ARG A 214 -18.03 -2.84 17.45
N GLY A 215 -19.06 -2.02 17.66
CA GLY A 215 -18.94 -0.57 17.67
C GLY A 215 -18.32 -0.07 18.98
N HIS A 216 -17.41 0.89 18.86
CA HIS A 216 -16.80 1.59 20.00
C HIS A 216 -17.26 3.05 19.99
N VAL A 217 -17.84 3.52 21.09
CA VAL A 217 -18.30 4.91 21.20
C VAL A 217 -17.11 5.81 21.51
N THR A 218 -16.84 6.76 20.62
CA THR A 218 -15.73 7.70 20.73
C THR A 218 -16.08 8.94 21.56
N GLN A 219 -17.30 9.45 21.42
CA GLN A 219 -17.79 10.63 22.12
C GLN A 219 -19.30 10.52 22.31
N ASP A 220 -19.78 10.98 23.47
CA ASP A 220 -21.19 11.21 23.78
C ASP A 220 -21.29 12.63 24.36
N ALA A 221 -22.02 13.50 23.67
CA ALA A 221 -22.18 14.89 24.04
C ALA A 221 -23.57 15.42 23.68
N PRO A 222 -24.19 16.26 24.53
CA PRO A 222 -25.43 16.91 24.18
C PRO A 222 -25.20 17.92 23.05
N VAL A 223 -26.04 17.87 22.02
CA VAL A 223 -26.06 18.87 20.95
C VAL A 223 -26.87 20.07 21.46
N SER A 224 -26.19 21.20 21.67
CA SER A 224 -26.78 22.48 22.10
C SER A 224 -27.35 23.27 20.93
#